data_AF-A0A372ES80-F1
#
_entry.id   AF-A0A372ES80-F1
#
_cell.length_a   1.000
_cell.length_b   1.000
_cell.length_c   1.000
_cell.angle_alpha   90.00
_cell.angle_beta   90.00
_cell.angle_gamma   90.00
#
_symmetry.space_group_name_H-M   'P 1'
#
loop_
_entity.id
_entity.type
_entity.pdbx_description
1 polymer ?
#
loop_
_entity_poly.entity_id
_entity_poly.type
_entity_poly.pdbx_seq_one_letter_code
_entity_poly.pdbx_strand_id
1 'polypeptide(L)'
;MGSGDQSRIRQTCGAAELLESRYDQQRLAYVKAKEAVERLEQGLTVLARSGDGAKGPEFQASGAAMAWRLWAEQRRETILSALANARAAEAQEKDKLRQAYSRMHAMKSIAEKLQDERKSVAARKLADEMGERIVAAAVCNQ
;
A
#
# COMPACT_ATOMS: atom_id res chain seq x y z
N MET A 1 -13.92 -5.23 36.75
CA MET A 1 -13.39 -4.58 35.52
C MET A 1 -12.61 -5.59 34.66
N GLY A 2 -13.26 -6.58 34.02
CA GLY A 2 -12.52 -7.66 33.34
C GLY A 2 -13.05 -8.10 31.96
N SER A 3 -14.36 -7.98 31.72
CA SER A 3 -14.99 -8.42 30.46
C SER A 3 -14.96 -7.34 29.37
N GLY A 4 -15.16 -6.06 29.73
CA GLY A 4 -15.21 -4.94 28.78
C GLY A 4 -13.87 -4.70 28.06
N ASP A 5 -12.76 -4.73 28.79
CA ASP A 5 -11.44 -4.44 28.20
C ASP A 5 -10.95 -5.56 27.28
N GLN A 6 -11.29 -6.82 27.58
CA GLN A 6 -11.02 -7.95 26.68
C GLN A 6 -11.76 -7.82 25.35
N SER A 7 -13.04 -7.43 25.42
CA SER A 7 -13.86 -7.20 24.24
C SER A 7 -13.29 -6.07 23.38
N ARG A 8 -12.90 -4.95 24.00
CA ARG A 8 -12.29 -3.80 23.30
C ARG A 8 -10.98 -4.17 22.61
N ILE A 9 -10.07 -4.87 23.29
CA ILE A 9 -8.81 -5.33 22.70
C ILE A 9 -9.08 -6.22 21.49
N ARG A 10 -9.99 -7.20 21.63
CA ARG A 10 -10.32 -8.11 20.52
C ARG A 10 -10.91 -7.36 19.33
N GLN A 11 -11.79 -6.39 19.57
CA GLN A 11 -12.36 -5.55 18.52
C GLN A 11 -11.28 -4.71 17.82
N THR A 12 -10.35 -4.11 18.56
CA THR A 12 -9.26 -3.33 17.97
C THR A 12 -8.27 -4.18 17.18
N CYS A 13 -7.95 -5.39 17.64
CA CYS A 13 -7.11 -6.33 16.89
C CYS A 13 -7.80 -6.75 15.58
N GLY A 14 -9.08 -7.15 15.63
CA GLY A 14 -9.84 -7.48 14.43
C GLY A 14 -9.96 -6.30 13.46
N ALA A 15 -10.12 -5.07 13.97
CA ALA A 15 -10.10 -3.87 13.14
C ALA A 15 -8.72 -3.63 12.48
N ALA A 16 -7.62 -3.89 13.18
CA ALA A 16 -6.27 -3.80 12.64
C ALA A 16 -6.04 -4.81 11.51
N GLU A 17 -6.46 -6.06 11.68
CA GLU A 17 -6.38 -7.12 10.67
C GLU A 17 -7.19 -6.77 9.41
N LEU A 18 -8.41 -6.24 9.58
CA LEU A 18 -9.23 -5.78 8.46
C LEU A 18 -8.56 -4.63 7.69
N LEU A 19 -7.92 -3.71 8.40
CA LEU A 19 -7.20 -2.60 7.77
C LEU A 19 -5.92 -3.05 7.06
N GLU A 20 -5.25 -4.09 7.57
CA GLU A 20 -4.11 -4.72 6.92
C GLU A 20 -4.53 -5.41 5.62
N SER A 21 -5.62 -6.18 5.63
CA SER A 21 -6.18 -6.76 4.40
C SER A 21 -6.54 -5.69 3.36
N ARG A 22 -7.13 -4.57 3.80
CA ARG A 22 -7.42 -3.43 2.90
C ARG A 22 -6.16 -2.76 2.38
N TYR A 23 -5.12 -2.63 3.20
CA TYR A 23 -3.83 -2.11 2.78
C TYR A 23 -3.21 -2.99 1.69
N ASP A 24 -3.25 -4.32 1.85
CA ASP A 24 -2.73 -5.25 0.85
C ASP A 24 -3.49 -5.16 -0.47
N GLN A 25 -4.82 -5.03 -0.42
CA GLN A 25 -5.64 -4.79 -1.62
C GLN A 25 -5.23 -3.49 -2.34
N GLN A 26 -5.02 -2.40 -1.59
CA GLN A 26 -4.57 -1.14 -2.18
C GLN A 26 -3.14 -1.21 -2.71
N ARG A 27 -2.27 -1.98 -2.06
CA ARG A 27 -0.90 -2.22 -2.54
C ARG A 27 -0.91 -2.94 -3.88
N LEU A 28 -1.76 -3.96 -4.03
CA LEU A 28 -1.95 -4.66 -5.32
C LEU A 28 -2.50 -3.73 -6.41
N ALA A 29 -3.44 -2.85 -6.08
CA ALA A 29 -3.96 -1.85 -7.02
C ALA A 29 -2.87 -0.88 -7.48
N TYR A 30 -2.05 -0.37 -6.55
CA TYR A 30 -0.91 0.48 -6.87
C TYR A 30 0.11 -0.22 -7.77
N VAL A 31 0.46 -1.48 -7.48
CA VAL A 31 1.38 -2.26 -8.33
C VAL A 31 0.84 -2.40 -9.75
N LYS A 32 -0.44 -2.74 -9.92
CA LYS A 32 -1.07 -2.84 -11.25
C LYS A 32 -1.05 -1.51 -12.00
N ALA A 33 -1.30 -0.39 -11.31
CA ALA A 33 -1.25 0.93 -11.93
C ALA A 33 0.17 1.28 -12.39
N LYS A 34 1.18 0.97 -11.56
CA LYS A 34 2.59 1.15 -11.91
C LYS A 34 3.01 0.30 -13.12
N GLU A 35 2.61 -0.98 -13.16
CA GLU A 35 2.87 -1.86 -14.31
C GLU A 35 2.23 -1.34 -15.60
N ALA A 36 1.04 -0.72 -15.52
CA ALA A 36 0.39 -0.14 -16.69
C ALA A 36 1.19 1.05 -17.25
N VAL A 37 1.73 1.90 -16.37
CA VAL A 37 2.64 3.00 -16.74
C VAL A 37 3.91 2.45 -17.41
N GLU A 38 4.57 1.48 -16.78
CA GLU A 38 5.80 0.87 -17.30
C GLU A 38 5.58 0.24 -18.69
N ARG A 39 4.44 -0.43 -18.90
CA ARG A 39 4.08 -1.00 -20.21
C ARG A 39 3.92 0.07 -21.29
N LEU A 40 3.31 1.21 -20.97
CA LEU A 40 3.14 2.32 -21.91
C LEU A 40 4.47 3.02 -22.22
N GLU A 41 5.34 3.19 -21.23
CA GLU A 41 6.70 3.72 -21.42
C GLU A 41 7.57 2.81 -22.28
N GLN A 42 7.47 1.49 -22.07
CA GLN A 42 8.08 0.50 -22.96
C GLN A 42 7.53 0.61 -24.38
N GLY A 43 6.21 0.77 -24.54
CA GLY A 43 5.56 1.01 -25.84
C GLY A 43 6.12 2.23 -26.57
N LEU A 44 6.31 3.36 -25.87
CA LEU A 44 6.97 4.54 -26.44
C LEU A 44 8.41 4.27 -26.84
N THR A 45 9.15 3.54 -26.00
CA THR A 45 10.55 3.20 -26.27
C THR A 45 10.68 2.31 -27.50
N VAL A 46 9.80 1.31 -27.65
CA VAL A 46 9.73 0.46 -28.84
C VAL A 46 9.39 1.29 -30.07
N LEU A 47 8.38 2.16 -30.00
CA LEU A 47 7.99 3.03 -31.11
C LEU A 47 9.13 3.98 -31.52
N ALA A 48 9.89 4.52 -30.56
CA ALA A 48 11.06 5.37 -30.82
C ALA A 48 12.23 4.59 -31.46
N ARG A 49 12.43 3.33 -31.07
CA ARG A 49 13.45 2.44 -31.66
C ARG A 49 13.07 1.91 -33.03
N SER A 50 11.77 1.88 -33.35
CA SER A 50 11.21 1.46 -34.64
C SER A 50 11.47 2.49 -35.76
N GLY A 51 12.58 3.23 -35.68
CA GLY A 51 12.87 4.43 -36.46
C GLY A 51 12.54 4.31 -37.95
N ASP A 52 11.98 5.40 -38.51
CA ASP A 52 11.57 5.62 -39.91
C ASP A 52 11.63 4.35 -40.77
N GLY A 53 10.49 3.66 -40.86
CA GLY A 53 10.32 2.44 -41.64
C GLY A 53 10.91 2.61 -43.04
N ALA A 54 11.79 1.67 -43.40
CA ALA A 54 12.48 1.52 -44.68
C ALA A 54 13.21 2.77 -45.21
N LYS A 55 14.55 2.70 -45.19
CA LYS A 55 15.43 3.68 -45.84
C LYS A 55 15.67 3.26 -47.29
N GLY A 56 15.32 4.12 -48.24
CA GLY A 56 15.63 3.93 -49.66
C GLY A 56 14.90 4.93 -50.57
N PRO A 57 15.47 5.28 -51.74
CA PRO A 57 14.85 6.23 -52.68
C PRO A 57 13.46 5.80 -53.14
N GLU A 58 13.25 4.49 -53.35
CA GLU A 58 11.99 3.92 -53.81
C GLU A 58 10.87 4.04 -52.76
N PHE A 59 11.22 4.01 -51.47
CA PHE A 59 10.26 4.15 -50.37
C PHE A 59 9.87 5.63 -50.11
N GLN A 60 10.75 6.56 -50.46
CA GLN A 60 10.46 8.00 -50.44
C GLN A 60 9.57 8.40 -51.62
N ALA A 61 9.82 7.83 -52.81
CA ALA A 61 9.04 8.10 -54.01
C ALA A 61 7.59 7.60 -53.93
N SER A 62 7.31 6.56 -53.13
CA SER A 62 5.97 5.97 -52.99
C SER A 62 5.06 6.68 -51.98
N GLY A 63 5.55 7.69 -51.25
CA GLY A 63 4.82 8.34 -50.16
C GLY A 63 4.66 7.47 -48.90
N ALA A 64 5.13 6.22 -48.91
CA ALA A 64 5.04 5.29 -47.78
C ALA A 64 5.79 5.81 -46.54
N ALA A 65 6.89 6.53 -46.73
CA ALA A 65 7.61 7.19 -45.65
C ALA A 65 6.74 8.25 -44.91
N MET A 66 5.92 9.01 -45.64
CA MET A 66 5.03 10.00 -45.05
C MET A 66 3.86 9.33 -44.31
N ALA A 67 3.28 8.28 -44.89
CA ALA A 67 2.22 7.49 -44.26
C ALA A 67 2.70 6.81 -42.96
N TRP A 68 3.92 6.24 -42.96
CA TRP A 68 4.53 5.66 -41.76
C TRP A 68 4.73 6.70 -40.65
N ARG A 69 5.26 7.88 -40.99
CA ARG A 69 5.47 8.97 -40.03
C ARG A 69 4.14 9.42 -39.41
N LEU A 70 3.12 9.64 -40.23
CA LEU A 70 1.80 10.04 -39.76
C LEU A 70 1.20 8.99 -38.82
N TRP A 71 1.27 7.70 -39.19
CA TRP A 71 0.81 6.60 -38.33
C TRP A 71 1.59 6.55 -37.01
N ALA A 72 2.92 6.67 -37.07
CA ALA A 72 3.77 6.62 -35.87
C ALA A 72 3.50 7.80 -34.93
N GLU A 73 3.20 8.98 -35.49
CA GLU A 73 2.86 10.19 -34.74
C GLU A 73 1.50 10.06 -34.04
N GLN A 74 0.46 9.64 -34.77
CA GLN A 74 -0.86 9.33 -34.18
C GLN A 74 -0.77 8.26 -33.10
N ARG A 75 0.07 7.24 -33.31
CA ARG A 75 0.29 6.19 -32.31
C ARG A 75 1.00 6.73 -31.07
N ARG A 76 2.00 7.60 -31.25
CA ARG A 76 2.73 8.26 -30.15
C ARG A 76 1.78 9.12 -29.32
N GLU A 77 0.94 9.94 -29.95
CA GLU A 77 -0.05 10.77 -29.26
C GLU A 77 -1.03 9.91 -28.45
N THR A 78 -1.53 8.83 -29.03
CA THR A 78 -2.42 7.89 -28.34
C THR A 78 -1.76 7.30 -27.09
N ILE A 79 -0.50 6.86 -27.20
CA ILE A 79 0.25 6.29 -26.06
C ILE A 79 0.54 7.37 -25.01
N LEU A 80 0.89 8.60 -25.40
CA LEU A 80 1.12 9.71 -24.48
C LEU A 80 -0.14 10.08 -23.70
N SER A 81 -1.30 10.14 -24.37
CA SER A 81 -2.59 10.36 -23.72
C SER A 81 -2.93 9.25 -22.72
N ALA A 82 -2.74 7.99 -23.13
CA ALA A 82 -2.91 6.85 -22.23
C ALA A 82 -1.94 6.88 -21.04
N LEU A 83 -0.69 7.32 -21.26
CA LEU A 83 0.33 7.44 -20.22
C LEU A 83 -0.03 8.52 -19.20
N ALA A 84 -0.54 9.66 -19.65
CA ALA A 84 -1.00 10.72 -18.76
C ALA A 84 -2.13 10.20 -17.84
N ASN A 85 -3.11 9.50 -18.40
CA ASN A 85 -4.19 8.88 -17.64
C ASN A 85 -3.67 7.80 -16.66
N ALA A 86 -2.74 6.97 -17.11
CA ALA A 86 -2.13 5.93 -16.28
C ALA A 86 -1.31 6.52 -15.12
N ARG A 87 -0.58 7.61 -15.33
CA ARG A 87 0.16 8.35 -14.30
C ARG A 87 -0.78 8.99 -13.29
N ALA A 88 -1.91 9.55 -13.74
CA ALA A 88 -2.94 10.07 -12.85
C ALA A 88 -3.53 8.96 -11.97
N ALA A 89 -3.84 7.80 -12.55
CA ALA A 89 -4.30 6.63 -11.81
C ALA A 89 -3.24 6.12 -10.82
N GLU A 90 -1.97 6.04 -11.23
CA GLU A 90 -0.84 5.66 -10.35
C GLU A 90 -0.75 6.59 -9.13
N ALA A 91 -0.83 7.90 -9.36
CA ALA A 91 -0.79 8.90 -8.28
C ALA A 91 -2.00 8.74 -7.33
N GLN A 92 -3.19 8.53 -7.88
CA GLN A 92 -4.40 8.30 -7.08
C GLN A 92 -4.29 7.03 -6.22
N GLU A 93 -3.83 5.92 -6.79
CA GLU A 93 -3.64 4.66 -6.05
C GLU A 93 -2.52 4.78 -5.01
N LYS A 94 -1.46 5.54 -5.29
CA LYS A 94 -0.40 5.85 -4.32
C LYS A 94 -0.94 6.60 -3.10
N ASP A 95 -1.82 7.57 -3.31
CA ASP A 95 -2.43 8.32 -2.21
C ASP A 95 -3.41 7.48 -1.41
N LYS A 96 -4.22 6.63 -2.06
CA LYS A 96 -5.05 5.63 -1.38
C LYS A 96 -4.21 4.67 -0.54
N LEU A 97 -3.09 4.19 -1.08
CA LEU A 97 -2.17 3.31 -0.38
C LEU A 97 -1.57 3.99 0.87
N ARG A 98 -1.14 5.25 0.75
CA ARG A 98 -0.66 6.04 1.91
C ARG A 98 -1.74 6.17 2.98
N GLN A 99 -2.97 6.50 2.61
CA GLN A 99 -4.08 6.61 3.57
C GLN A 99 -4.38 5.27 4.24
N ALA A 100 -4.39 4.17 3.47
CA ALA A 100 -4.60 2.83 4.01
C ALA A 100 -3.50 2.44 5.00
N TYR A 101 -2.24 2.72 4.65
CA TYR A 101 -1.08 2.51 5.52
C TYR A 101 -1.21 3.29 6.83
N SER A 102 -1.50 4.60 6.76
CA SER A 102 -1.64 5.44 7.95
C SER A 102 -2.75 4.95 8.88
N ARG A 103 -3.90 4.54 8.32
CA ARG A 103 -5.02 3.99 9.12
C ARG A 103 -4.67 2.66 9.77
N MET A 104 -4.08 1.74 9.00
CA MET A 104 -3.61 0.45 9.51
C MET A 104 -2.60 0.64 10.64
N HIS A 105 -1.58 1.47 10.43
CA HIS A 105 -0.54 1.75 11.42
C HIS A 105 -1.11 2.39 12.69
N ALA A 106 -2.01 3.38 12.55
CA ALA A 106 -2.67 3.99 13.69
C ALA A 106 -3.46 2.96 14.52
N MET A 107 -4.20 2.07 13.86
CA MET A 107 -4.97 1.03 14.54
C MET A 107 -4.07 -0.01 15.22
N LYS A 108 -2.99 -0.45 14.57
CA LYS A 108 -1.99 -1.34 15.17
C LYS A 108 -1.39 -0.71 16.44
N SER A 109 -1.01 0.56 16.39
CA SER A 109 -0.49 1.28 17.55
C SER A 109 -1.50 1.39 18.69
N ILE A 110 -2.79 1.58 18.40
CA ILE A 110 -3.85 1.57 19.42
C ILE A 110 -3.99 0.18 20.05
N ALA A 111 -4.01 -0.87 19.23
CA ALA A 111 -4.13 -2.24 19.71
C ALA A 111 -2.95 -2.63 20.62
N GLU A 112 -1.73 -2.27 20.23
CA GLU A 112 -0.51 -2.47 21.02
C GLU A 112 -0.58 -1.75 22.38
N LYS A 113 -0.96 -0.47 22.38
CA LYS A 113 -1.11 0.32 23.63
C LYS A 113 -2.12 -0.32 24.58
N LEU A 114 -3.29 -0.72 24.09
CA LEU A 114 -4.31 -1.38 24.92
C LEU A 114 -3.82 -2.72 25.48
N GLN A 115 -3.04 -3.46 24.69
CA GLN A 115 -2.47 -4.73 25.13
C GLN A 115 -1.40 -4.50 26.23
N ASP A 116 -0.55 -3.50 26.07
CA ASP A 116 0.51 -3.19 27.03
C ASP A 116 -0.02 -2.56 28.31
N GLU A 117 -1.02 -1.67 28.22
CA GLU A 117 -1.76 -1.17 29.38
C GLU A 117 -2.34 -2.33 30.18
N ARG A 118 -2.96 -3.30 29.53
CA ARG A 118 -3.51 -4.49 30.20
C ARG A 118 -2.43 -5.33 30.87
N LYS A 119 -1.29 -5.58 30.20
CA LYS A 119 -0.16 -6.30 30.82
C LYS A 119 0.35 -5.57 32.05
N SER A 120 0.46 -4.23 31.98
CA SER A 120 0.92 -3.41 33.10
C SER A 120 -0.03 -3.46 34.29
N VAL A 121 -1.34 -3.43 34.06
CA VAL A 121 -2.36 -3.57 35.12
C VAL A 121 -2.33 -4.97 35.73
N ALA A 122 -2.17 -6.02 34.92
CA ALA A 122 -2.03 -7.37 35.42
C ALA A 122 -0.77 -7.54 36.27
N ALA A 123 0.36 -6.96 35.85
CA ALA A 123 1.61 -6.99 36.59
C ALA A 123 1.51 -6.26 37.95
N ARG A 124 0.85 -5.08 38.00
CA ARG A 124 0.61 -4.36 39.26
C ARG A 124 -0.24 -5.18 40.23
N LYS A 125 -1.34 -5.76 39.77
CA LYS A 125 -2.19 -6.61 40.60
C LYS A 125 -1.43 -7.82 41.17
N LEU A 126 -0.60 -8.47 40.36
CA LEU A 126 0.22 -9.57 40.81
C LEU A 126 1.25 -9.13 41.86
N ALA A 127 1.86 -7.94 41.69
CA ALA A 127 2.78 -7.37 42.66
C ALA A 127 2.08 -7.04 43.99
N ASP A 128 0.88 -6.45 43.94
CA ASP A 128 0.08 -6.14 45.12
C ASP A 128 -0.32 -7.43 45.87
N GLU A 129 -0.82 -8.45 45.16
CA GLU A 129 -1.16 -9.76 45.74
C GLU A 129 0.06 -10.46 46.38
N MET A 130 1.24 -10.37 45.75
CA MET A 130 2.47 -10.90 46.34
C MET A 130 2.90 -10.12 47.58
N GLY A 131 2.78 -8.78 47.55
CA GLY A 131 3.03 -7.93 48.70
C GLY A 131 2.14 -8.28 49.90
N GLU A 132 0.84 -8.45 49.67
CA GLU A 132 -0.13 -8.87 50.70
C GLU A 132 0.23 -10.24 51.30
N ARG A 133 0.62 -11.21 50.47
CA ARG A 133 1.05 -12.54 50.93
C ARG A 133 2.34 -12.48 51.75
N ILE A 134 3.30 -11.65 51.36
CA ILE A 134 4.55 -11.46 52.11
C ILE A 134 4.26 -10.84 53.48
N VAL A 135 3.42 -9.80 53.53
CA VAL A 135 3.01 -9.16 54.79
C VAL A 135 2.26 -10.15 55.68
N ALA A 136 1.31 -10.91 55.14
CA ALA A 136 0.57 -11.92 55.89
C ALA A 136 1.50 -13.02 56.45
N ALA A 137 2.47 -13.49 55.66
CA ALA A 137 3.45 -14.48 56.11
C ALA A 137 4.40 -13.93 57.19
N ALA A 138 4.74 -12.64 57.14
CA ALA A 138 5.56 -11.99 58.17
C ALA A 138 4.80 -11.84 59.50
N VAL A 139 3.49 -11.54 59.46
CA VAL A 139 2.65 -11.42 60.66
C VAL A 139 2.41 -12.77 61.34
N CYS A 140 2.24 -13.87 60.59
CA CYS A 140 2.00 -15.20 61.16
C CYS A 140 3.25 -15.87 61.78
N ASN A 141 4.45 -15.31 61.56
CA ASN A 141 5.71 -15.83 62.11
C ASN A 141 6.19 -15.06 63.38
N GLN A 142 5.38 -14.15 63.91
CA GLN A 142 5.57 -13.49 65.22
C GLN A 142 4.66 -14.12 66.27
#